data_AF-A0A438FN57-F1
#
_entry.id   AF-A0A438FN57-F1
#
_cell.length_a   1.000
_cell.length_b   1.000
_cell.length_c   1.000
_cell.angle_alpha   90.00
_cell.angle_beta   90.00
_cell.angle_gamma   90.00
#
_symmetry.space_group_name_H-M   'P 1'
#
loop_
_entity.id
_entity.type
_entity.pdbx_description
1 polymer ?
#
loop_
_entity_poly.entity_id
_entity_poly.type
_entity_poly.pdbx_seq_one_letter_code
_entity_poly.pdbx_strand_id
1 'polypeptide(L)'
;MVIGERDVIIIFDRHQGIIRSVSEVFGSENHAHCYRHIKENFSSFLTKLNTKGRKGKENALQMLDSIAYARLDCDYEVAMDTLRTFNHDLAKWIEENNP
;
A
#
# COMPACT_ATOMS: atom_id res chain seq x y z
N MET A 1 16.89 10.40 8.55
CA MET A 1 16.71 11.86 8.73
C MET A 1 15.92 12.15 9.99
N VAL A 2 16.55 12.85 10.94
CA VAL A 2 15.92 13.28 12.19
C VAL A 2 15.92 14.81 12.21
N ILE A 3 14.78 15.43 12.50
CA ILE A 3 14.67 16.87 12.73
C ILE A 3 14.32 17.09 14.20
N GLY A 4 15.29 17.54 14.99
CA GLY A 4 15.17 17.59 16.45
C GLY A 4 15.17 16.18 17.04
N GLU A 5 14.07 15.77 17.67
CA GLU A 5 13.85 14.42 18.23
C GLU A 5 12.84 13.60 17.44
N ARG A 6 12.54 13.99 16.19
CA ARG A 6 11.50 13.36 15.37
C ARG A 6 12.08 12.75 14.12
N ASP A 7 11.74 11.48 13.89
CA ASP A 7 11.97 10.83 12.61
C ASP A 7 11.11 11.48 11.52
N VAL A 8 11.73 11.70 10.37
CA VAL A 8 11.05 12.27 9.21
C VAL A 8 11.05 11.27 8.07
N ILE A 9 9.86 11.03 7.53
CA ILE A 9 9.61 10.15 6.39
C ILE A 9 9.16 10.99 5.20
N ILE A 10 9.83 10.82 4.06
CA ILE A 10 9.44 11.45 2.80
C ILE A 10 8.40 10.55 2.12
N ILE A 11 7.23 11.10 1.84
CA ILE A 11 6.11 10.36 1.22
C ILE A 11 6.00 10.78 -0.24
N PHE A 12 6.13 9.84 -1.18
CA PHE A 12 6.05 10.10 -2.61
C PHE A 12 5.52 8.90 -3.40
N ASP A 13 5.34 9.06 -4.72
CA ASP A 13 4.91 7.98 -5.63
C ASP A 13 6.02 6.95 -5.90
N ARG A 14 5.70 5.75 -6.39
CA ARG A 14 6.69 4.70 -6.70
C ARG A 14 7.45 4.92 -8.01
N HIS A 15 8.01 6.12 -8.14
CA HIS A 15 8.89 6.46 -9.24
C HIS A 15 10.33 6.09 -8.90
N GLN A 16 10.93 5.15 -9.64
CA GLN A 16 12.29 4.64 -9.38
C GLN A 16 13.36 5.72 -9.30
N GLY A 17 13.25 6.77 -10.13
CA GLY A 17 14.15 7.92 -10.05
C GLY A 17 14.07 8.66 -8.71
N ILE A 18 12.87 8.79 -8.13
CA ILE A 18 12.67 9.46 -6.84
C ILE A 18 13.14 8.54 -5.70
N ILE A 19 12.79 7.25 -5.74
CA ILE A 19 13.25 6.25 -4.74
C ILE A 19 14.78 6.28 -4.64
N ARG A 20 15.44 6.24 -5.79
CA ARG A 20 16.90 6.27 -5.87
C ARG A 20 17.47 7.56 -5.29
N SER A 21 16.98 8.72 -5.74
CA SER A 21 17.49 10.01 -5.25
C SER A 21 17.23 10.22 -3.76
N VAL A 22 16.06 9.81 -3.24
CA VAL A 22 15.74 9.91 -1.82
C VAL A 22 16.63 8.98 -1.01
N SER A 23 16.85 7.75 -1.46
CA SER A 23 17.73 6.80 -0.77
C SER A 23 19.19 7.27 -0.75
N GLU A 24 19.68 7.84 -1.86
CA GLU A 24 21.03 8.40 -1.97
C GLU A 24 21.27 9.58 -1.02
N VAL A 25 20.25 10.41 -0.77
CA VAL A 25 20.39 11.63 0.05
C VAL A 25 20.00 11.42 1.52
N PHE A 26 18.98 10.60 1.79
CA PHE A 26 18.33 10.53 3.10
C PHE A 26 18.37 9.16 3.79
N GLY A 27 18.84 8.12 3.09
CA GLY A 27 18.78 6.73 3.57
C GLY A 27 17.54 5.98 3.06
N SER A 28 17.67 4.66 2.95
CA SER A 28 16.62 3.77 2.43
C SER A 28 15.41 3.64 3.37
N GLU A 29 15.61 3.92 4.65
CA GLU A 29 14.62 3.84 5.72
C GLU A 29 13.77 5.12 5.86
N ASN A 30 14.14 6.20 5.15
CA ASN A 30 13.53 7.52 5.31
C ASN A 30 12.45 7.85 4.29
N HIS A 31 11.84 6.83 3.68
CA HIS A 31 10.76 7.01 2.75
C HIS A 31 9.63 6.01 2.92
N ALA A 32 8.44 6.45 2.52
CA ALA A 32 7.24 5.63 2.41
C ALA A 32 6.47 6.01 1.15
N HIS A 33 5.55 5.14 0.76
CA HIS A 33 4.73 5.36 -0.41
C HIS A 33 3.47 6.14 -0.07
N CYS A 34 3.07 7.04 -0.97
CA CYS A 34 1.84 7.77 -0.83
C CYS A 34 0.65 6.83 -0.94
N TYR A 35 -0.08 6.64 0.17
CA TYR A 35 -1.25 5.77 0.20
C TYR A 35 -2.31 6.14 -0.86
N ARG A 36 -2.47 7.42 -1.17
CA ARG A 36 -3.38 7.87 -2.25
C ARG A 36 -3.01 7.25 -3.60
N HIS A 37 -1.73 7.30 -3.97
CA HIS A 37 -1.26 6.70 -5.23
C HIS A 37 -1.33 5.16 -5.19
N ILE A 38 -1.06 4.55 -4.04
CA ILE A 38 -1.26 3.10 -3.85
C ILE A 38 -2.73 2.73 -4.11
N LYS A 39 -3.67 3.46 -3.51
CA LYS A 39 -5.11 3.24 -3.68
C LYS A 39 -5.58 3.46 -5.13
N GLU A 40 -5.03 4.45 -5.82
CA GLU A 40 -5.28 4.68 -7.25
C GLU A 40 -4.75 3.54 -8.13
N ASN A 41 -3.51 3.09 -7.88
CA ASN A 41 -2.90 1.96 -8.60
C ASN A 41 -3.65 0.66 -8.35
N PHE A 42 -4.08 0.41 -7.11
CA PHE A 42 -4.90 -0.74 -6.76
C PHE A 42 -6.27 -0.69 -7.44
N SER A 43 -6.91 0.48 -7.48
CA SER A 43 -8.18 0.70 -8.19
C SER A 43 -8.05 0.43 -9.70
N SER A 44 -6.92 0.82 -10.31
CA SER A 44 -6.59 0.53 -11.70
C SER A 44 -6.40 -0.97 -11.93
N PHE A 45 -5.66 -1.64 -11.04
CA PHE A 45 -5.45 -3.09 -11.07
C PHE A 45 -6.78 -3.87 -10.96
N LEU A 46 -7.65 -3.49 -10.02
CA LEU A 46 -8.99 -4.05 -9.87
C LEU A 46 -9.83 -3.94 -11.15
N THR A 47 -9.70 -2.82 -11.86
CA THR A 47 -10.43 -2.58 -13.11
C THR A 47 -9.97 -3.52 -14.22
N LYS A 48 -8.66 -3.85 -14.26
CA LYS A 48 -8.10 -4.82 -15.21
C LYS A 48 -8.49 -6.26 -14.90
N LEU A 49 -8.60 -6.61 -13.62
CA LEU A 49 -8.99 -7.95 -13.16
C LEU A 49 -10.47 -8.28 -13.44
N ASN A 50 -11.35 -7.27 -13.52
CA ASN A 50 -12.78 -7.40 -13.85
C ASN A 50 -13.55 -8.49 -13.06
N THR A 51 -13.16 -8.80 -11.82
CA THR A 51 -13.59 -10.04 -11.16
C THR A 51 -14.98 -10.01 -10.51
N LYS A 52 -15.50 -8.85 -10.09
CA LYS A 52 -16.71 -8.80 -9.22
C LYS A 52 -17.59 -7.53 -9.38
N GLY A 53 -17.46 -6.80 -10.49
CA GLY A 53 -18.23 -5.57 -10.75
C GLY A 53 -17.99 -4.44 -9.73
N ARG A 54 -18.87 -3.43 -9.70
CA ARG A 54 -18.70 -2.22 -8.86
C ARG A 54 -18.64 -2.56 -7.35
N LYS A 55 -19.51 -3.43 -6.87
CA LYS A 55 -19.57 -3.78 -5.45
C LYS A 55 -18.31 -4.53 -4.99
N GLY A 56 -17.78 -5.42 -5.83
CA GLY A 56 -16.53 -6.11 -5.54
C GLY A 56 -15.35 -5.16 -5.48
N LYS A 57 -15.31 -4.14 -6.36
CA LYS A 57 -14.29 -3.08 -6.35
C LYS A 57 -14.35 -2.27 -5.05
N GLU A 58 -15.54 -1.85 -4.62
CA GLU A 58 -15.74 -1.13 -3.35
C GLU A 58 -15.29 -1.96 -2.15
N ASN A 59 -15.66 -3.25 -2.10
CA ASN A 59 -15.24 -4.15 -1.02
C ASN A 59 -13.71 -4.33 -0.98
N ALA A 60 -13.07 -4.52 -2.13
CA ALA A 60 -11.61 -4.65 -2.20
C ALA A 60 -10.88 -3.37 -1.74
N LEU A 61 -11.40 -2.19 -2.09
CA LEU A 61 -10.84 -0.92 -1.63
C LEU A 61 -10.98 -0.75 -0.10
N GLN A 62 -12.08 -1.22 0.48
CA GLN A 62 -12.26 -1.21 1.94
C GLN A 62 -11.33 -2.19 2.66
N MET A 63 -11.05 -3.35 2.05
CA MET A 63 -10.03 -4.29 2.54
C MET A 63 -8.65 -3.64 2.50
N LEU A 64 -8.28 -2.94 1.43
CA LEU A 64 -7.03 -2.18 1.35
C LEU A 64 -6.93 -1.11 2.45
N ASP A 65 -8.01 -0.35 2.69
CA ASP A 65 -8.05 0.64 3.79
C ASP A 65 -7.83 -0.03 5.16
N SER A 66 -8.38 -1.22 5.37
CA SER A 66 -8.23 -1.97 6.63
C SER A 66 -6.79 -2.47 6.83
N ILE A 67 -6.11 -2.85 5.75
CA ILE A 67 -4.71 -3.29 5.76
C ILE A 67 -3.78 -2.10 6.04
N ALA A 68 -3.90 -1.00 5.29
CA ALA A 68 -3.01 0.15 5.39
C ALA A 68 -3.12 0.90 6.72
N TYR A 69 -4.31 0.87 7.34
CA TYR A 69 -4.57 1.52 8.63
C TYR A 69 -4.66 0.54 9.80
N ALA A 70 -4.21 -0.71 9.62
CA ALA A 70 -4.08 -1.65 10.71
C ALA A 70 -3.15 -1.07 11.80
N ARG A 71 -3.62 -1.09 13.05
CA ARG A 71 -2.86 -0.52 14.18
C ARG A 71 -1.96 -1.54 14.85
N LEU A 72 -2.31 -2.82 14.71
CA LEU A 72 -1.64 -3.95 15.30
C LEU A 72 -1.36 -4.98 14.21
N ASP A 73 -0.27 -5.73 14.37
CA ASP A 73 0.08 -6.82 13.45
C ASP A 73 -1.06 -7.85 13.35
N CYS A 74 -1.79 -8.11 14.44
CA CYS A 74 -2.95 -9.01 14.40
C CYS A 74 -4.09 -8.48 13.52
N ASP A 75 -4.33 -7.16 13.52
CA ASP A 75 -5.37 -6.55 12.68
C ASP A 75 -4.95 -6.60 11.20
N TYR A 76 -3.65 -6.40 10.94
CA TYR A 76 -3.07 -6.52 9.61
C TYR A 76 -3.24 -7.94 9.06
N GLU A 77 -2.86 -8.97 9.83
CA GLU A 77 -2.97 -10.36 9.39
C GLU A 77 -4.42 -10.77 9.13
N VAL A 78 -5.35 -10.37 10.00
CA VAL A 78 -6.78 -10.64 9.80
C VAL A 78 -7.30 -9.97 8.52
N ALA A 79 -6.88 -8.73 8.25
CA ALA A 79 -7.27 -8.02 7.04
C ALA A 79 -6.64 -8.64 5.77
N MET A 80 -5.39 -9.09 5.85
CA MET A 80 -4.71 -9.81 4.78
C MET A 80 -5.35 -11.17 4.49
N ASP A 81 -5.70 -11.96 5.51
CA ASP A 81 -6.38 -13.25 5.34
C ASP A 81 -7.78 -13.09 4.74
N THR A 82 -8.48 -12.03 5.14
CA THR A 82 -9.76 -11.65 4.53
C THR A 82 -9.60 -11.36 3.04
N LEU A 83 -8.54 -10.63 2.66
CA LEU A 83 -8.25 -10.34 1.26
C LEU A 83 -7.82 -11.59 0.47
N ARG A 84 -6.98 -12.46 1.04
CA ARG A 84 -6.56 -13.73 0.44
C ARG A 84 -7.77 -14.61 0.11
N THR A 85 -8.71 -14.71 1.06
CA THR A 85 -9.99 -15.40 0.86
C THR A 85 -10.83 -14.74 -0.23
N PHE A 86 -10.81 -13.41 -0.32
CA PHE A 86 -11.56 -12.68 -1.33
C PHE A 86 -10.99 -12.86 -2.75
N ASN A 87 -9.66 -12.74 -2.90
CA ASN A 87 -8.91 -12.93 -4.15
C ASN A 87 -7.38 -12.98 -3.88
N HIS A 88 -6.73 -14.09 -4.24
CA HIS A 88 -5.29 -14.27 -4.06
C HIS A 88 -4.40 -13.32 -4.87
N ASP A 89 -4.80 -12.93 -6.08
CA ASP A 89 -4.03 -12.00 -6.92
C ASP A 89 -3.97 -10.60 -6.29
N LEU A 90 -5.05 -10.19 -5.61
CA LEU A 90 -5.08 -8.92 -4.88
C LEU A 90 -4.16 -8.96 -3.66
N ALA A 91 -4.14 -10.06 -2.91
CA ALA A 91 -3.25 -10.22 -1.78
C ALA A 91 -1.78 -10.20 -2.22
N LYS A 92 -1.44 -10.93 -3.29
CA LYS A 92 -0.11 -10.90 -3.88
C LYS A 92 0.28 -9.49 -4.34
N TRP A 93 -0.64 -8.76 -4.97
CA TRP A 93 -0.40 -7.37 -5.34
C TRP A 93 -0.06 -6.54 -4.10
N ILE A 94 -0.80 -6.65 -3.00
CA ILE A 94 -0.50 -5.91 -1.77
C ILE A 94 0.90 -6.24 -1.23
N GLU A 95 1.28 -7.51 -1.17
CA GLU A 95 2.60 -7.94 -0.68
C GLU A 95 3.74 -7.37 -1.53
N GLU A 96 3.57 -7.30 -2.86
CA GLU A 96 4.55 -6.69 -3.77
C GLU A 96 4.60 -5.16 -3.68
N ASN A 97 3.55 -4.53 -3.15
CA ASN A 97 3.34 -3.09 -3.23
C ASN A 97 3.38 -2.37 -1.88
N ASN A 98 3.44 -3.13 -0.78
CA ASN A 98 3.57 -2.74 0.63
C ASN A 98 2.91 -1.38 0.97
N PRO A 99 1.57 -1.36 1.11
CA PRO A 99 0.78 -0.15 1.27
C PRO A 99 0.95 0.58 2.60
#